data_AF-A0A7S0R8V8-F1
#
_entry.id   AF-A0A7S0R8V8-F1
#
_cell.length_a   1.000
_cell.length_b   1.000
_cell.length_c   1.000
_cell.angle_alpha   90.00
_cell.angle_beta   90.00
_cell.angle_gamma   90.00
#
_symmetry.space_group_name_H-M   'P 1'
#
loop_
_entity.id
_entity.type
_entity.pdbx_description
1 polymer ?
#
loop_
_entity_poly.entity_id
_entity_poly.type
_entity_poly.pdbx_seq_one_letter_code
_entity_poly.pdbx_strand_id
1 'polypeptide(L)'
;MILLPDGKSLQGNDLLEEVVSDAAIQQANREFLAINQDQLVPSDQPSLCVFQGEEGAADWEAVAGLYVGSEDATTCVILASRCPVTRRAYVVHHDESACHMQPEEILSHLEQMQQPELYLVGGFAEGSGVSESTCRSLLTLLHHQTRKQVQLRLACIWTANRDPDTGGPCARNLSLHCESGAPSPAGFADRGPALPRRFAYQHCKQRSGLVSIAEADQPGVIRLPGFRVSLGDNHCMYLY
;
A
#
# COMPACT_ATOMS: atom_id res chain seq x y z
N MET A 1 11.86 -6.92 -11.46
CA MET A 1 13.16 -6.47 -10.92
C MET A 1 13.02 -5.08 -10.34
N ILE A 2 13.43 -4.89 -9.08
CA ILE A 2 13.43 -3.58 -8.42
C ILE A 2 14.71 -2.82 -8.75
N LEU A 3 14.56 -1.56 -9.14
CA LEU A 3 15.61 -0.55 -9.26
C LEU A 3 15.53 0.43 -8.09
N LEU A 4 16.66 0.72 -7.47
CA LEU A 4 16.82 1.76 -6.47
C LEU A 4 16.80 3.16 -7.13
N PRO A 5 16.67 4.25 -6.35
CA PRO A 5 16.60 5.61 -6.89
C PRO A 5 17.81 6.02 -7.75
N ASP A 6 18.97 5.41 -7.52
CA ASP A 6 20.19 5.63 -8.30
C ASP A 6 20.28 4.78 -9.58
N GLY A 7 19.25 3.99 -9.88
CA GLY A 7 19.16 3.12 -11.04
C GLY A 7 19.81 1.74 -10.87
N LYS A 8 20.42 1.44 -9.72
CA LYS A 8 20.97 0.10 -9.47
C LYS A 8 19.84 -0.89 -9.19
N SER A 9 19.96 -2.10 -9.75
CA SER A 9 19.10 -3.21 -9.34
C SER A 9 19.59 -3.76 -8.00
N LEU A 10 18.66 -4.17 -7.14
CA LEU A 10 19.00 -4.99 -5.97
C LEU A 10 19.77 -6.25 -6.42
N GLN A 11 20.78 -6.65 -5.66
CA GLN A 11 21.65 -7.81 -5.97
C GLN A 11 21.80 -8.79 -4.81
N GLY A 12 21.41 -8.39 -3.60
CA GLY A 12 21.62 -9.12 -2.37
C GLY A 12 20.71 -10.33 -2.21
N ASN A 13 21.14 -11.27 -1.38
CA ASN A 13 20.30 -12.40 -0.94
C ASN A 13 19.23 -11.94 0.06
N ASP A 14 19.45 -10.81 0.73
CA ASP A 14 18.49 -10.16 1.63
C ASP A 14 18.03 -8.83 1.03
N LEU A 15 16.97 -8.89 0.23
CA LEU A 15 16.37 -7.71 -0.41
C LEU A 15 15.86 -6.68 0.61
N LEU A 16 15.39 -7.13 1.78
CA LEU A 16 14.85 -6.23 2.79
C LEU A 16 15.96 -5.39 3.41
N GLU A 17 17.04 -6.04 3.84
CA GLU A 17 18.22 -5.36 4.40
C GLU A 17 18.88 -4.42 3.38
N GLU A 18 18.99 -4.84 2.12
CA GLU A 18 19.56 -4.01 1.05
C GLU A 18 18.72 -2.75 0.82
N VAL A 19 17.39 -2.86 0.82
CA VAL A 19 16.48 -1.71 0.64
C VAL A 19 16.55 -0.74 1.82
N VAL A 20 16.45 -1.22 3.06
CA VAL A 20 16.42 -0.33 4.24
C VAL A 20 17.80 0.29 4.55
N SER A 21 18.87 -0.32 4.05
CA SER A 21 20.25 0.19 4.18
C SER A 21 20.67 1.11 3.04
N ASP A 22 19.90 1.20 1.94
CA ASP A 22 20.25 2.06 0.82
C ASP A 22 20.17 3.55 1.19
N ALA A 23 21.21 4.31 0.85
CA ALA A 23 21.34 5.70 1.27
C ALA A 23 20.30 6.62 0.62
N ALA A 24 19.90 6.34 -0.63
CA ALA A 24 18.90 7.15 -1.33
C ALA A 24 17.50 6.86 -0.78
N ILE A 25 17.19 5.59 -0.49
CA ILE A 25 15.95 5.21 0.21
C ILE A 25 15.89 5.82 1.60
N GLN A 26 16.96 5.78 2.39
CA GLN A 26 17.01 6.41 3.71
C GLN A 26 16.77 7.93 3.64
N GLN A 27 17.31 8.59 2.60
CA GLN A 27 17.05 10.01 2.38
C GLN A 27 15.58 10.26 2.04
N ALA A 28 15.00 9.49 1.12
CA ALA A 28 13.58 9.59 0.78
C ALA A 28 12.67 9.35 2.01
N ASN A 29 13.01 8.38 2.86
CA ASN A 29 12.28 8.10 4.10
C ASN A 29 12.34 9.29 5.08
N ARG A 30 13.51 9.92 5.24
CA ARG A 30 13.64 11.12 6.10
C ARG A 30 12.81 12.28 5.59
N GLU A 31 12.81 12.53 4.28
CA GLU A 31 12.02 13.58 3.65
C GLU A 31 10.53 13.32 3.81
N PHE A 32 10.09 12.06 3.60
CA PHE A 32 8.72 11.63 3.81
C PHE A 32 8.27 11.83 5.27
N LEU A 33 9.06 11.39 6.24
CA LEU A 33 8.74 11.50 7.66
C LEU A 33 8.78 12.95 8.20
N ALA A 34 9.45 13.86 7.49
CA ALA A 34 9.49 15.28 7.84
C ALA A 34 8.21 16.04 7.44
N ILE A 35 7.35 15.44 6.61
CA ILE A 35 6.05 16.02 6.22
C ILE A 35 5.09 15.96 7.41
N ASN A 36 4.32 17.03 7.61
CA ASN A 36 3.33 17.09 8.67
C ASN A 36 2.23 16.02 8.47
N GLN A 37 2.19 15.02 9.35
CA GLN A 37 1.22 13.92 9.29
C GLN A 37 -0.23 14.37 9.58
N ASP A 38 -0.40 15.50 10.27
CA ASP A 38 -1.72 16.04 10.63
C ASP A 38 -2.41 16.73 9.44
N GLN A 39 -1.69 17.00 8.35
CA GLN A 39 -2.23 17.64 7.15
C GLN A 39 -2.89 16.61 6.23
N LEU A 40 -4.11 16.20 6.58
CA LEU A 40 -4.90 15.23 5.83
C LEU A 40 -5.09 15.63 4.36
N VAL A 41 -5.21 14.62 3.48
CA VAL A 41 -5.74 14.81 2.12
C VAL A 41 -7.15 15.42 2.25
N PRO A 42 -7.41 16.61 1.69
CA PRO A 42 -8.70 17.27 1.83
C PRO A 42 -9.85 16.47 1.21
N SER A 43 -11.05 16.57 1.78
CA SER A 43 -12.23 15.82 1.32
C SER A 43 -12.81 16.32 0.00
N ASP A 44 -12.39 17.49 -0.48
CA ASP A 44 -12.74 18.02 -1.80
C ASP A 44 -11.77 17.58 -2.91
N GLN A 45 -10.70 16.85 -2.55
CA GLN A 45 -9.78 16.24 -3.52
C GLN A 45 -10.27 14.83 -3.89
N PRO A 46 -10.21 14.44 -5.16
CA PRO A 46 -10.48 13.06 -5.56
C PRO A 46 -9.48 12.12 -4.88
N SER A 47 -9.99 11.09 -4.21
CA SER A 47 -9.16 10.11 -3.51
C SER A 47 -9.66 8.69 -3.72
N LEU A 48 -8.70 7.75 -3.78
CA LEU A 48 -8.92 6.32 -3.67
C LEU A 48 -8.16 5.83 -2.44
N CYS A 49 -8.87 5.74 -1.32
CA CYS A 49 -8.38 5.16 -0.07
C CYS A 49 -8.81 3.69 0.01
N VAL A 50 -7.85 2.77 -0.03
CA VAL A 50 -8.10 1.33 0.22
C VAL A 50 -7.93 1.01 1.70
N PHE A 51 -8.56 -0.07 2.16
CA PHE A 51 -8.37 -0.62 3.50
C PHE A 51 -7.62 -1.94 3.46
N GLN A 52 -7.23 -2.43 4.62
CA GLN A 52 -6.50 -3.69 4.76
C GLN A 52 -7.24 -4.83 4.03
N GLY A 53 -6.52 -5.53 3.15
CA GLY A 53 -7.05 -6.59 2.30
C GLY A 53 -7.79 -6.11 1.04
N GLU A 54 -7.81 -4.81 0.77
CA GLU A 54 -8.32 -4.21 -0.46
C GLU A 54 -7.19 -3.72 -1.35
N GLU A 55 -7.50 -3.64 -2.64
CA GLU A 55 -6.67 -3.02 -3.67
C GLU A 55 -7.53 -2.15 -4.59
N GLY A 56 -6.89 -1.29 -5.37
CA GLY A 56 -7.57 -0.55 -6.40
C GLY A 56 -6.60 0.08 -7.39
N ALA A 57 -7.03 0.14 -8.65
CA ALA A 57 -6.33 0.83 -9.71
C ALA A 57 -7.15 2.01 -10.22
N ALA A 58 -6.46 3.04 -10.70
CA ALA A 58 -7.07 4.24 -11.25
C ALA A 58 -6.24 4.80 -12.40
N ASP A 59 -6.92 5.46 -13.34
CA ASP A 59 -6.30 6.29 -14.36
C ASP A 59 -6.47 7.77 -13.96
N TRP A 60 -5.37 8.45 -13.64
CA TRP A 60 -5.43 9.84 -13.20
C TRP A 60 -5.50 10.83 -14.37
N GLU A 61 -5.47 10.38 -15.63
CA GLU A 61 -5.90 11.21 -16.75
C GLU A 61 -7.42 11.45 -16.69
N ALA A 62 -8.17 10.43 -16.29
CA ALA A 62 -9.62 10.52 -16.14
C ALA A 62 -10.05 11.25 -14.84
N VAL A 63 -9.18 11.32 -13.83
CA VAL A 63 -9.44 11.94 -12.54
C VAL A 63 -8.26 12.84 -12.15
N ALA A 64 -8.31 14.10 -12.56
CA ALA A 64 -7.28 15.09 -12.24
C ALA A 64 -7.18 15.33 -10.73
N GLY A 65 -5.96 15.53 -10.21
CA GLY A 65 -5.71 15.75 -8.78
C GLY A 65 -5.88 14.51 -7.89
N LEU A 66 -5.97 13.31 -8.49
CA LEU A 66 -6.21 12.07 -7.74
C LEU A 66 -5.11 11.78 -6.71
N TYR A 67 -5.55 11.47 -5.50
CA TYR A 67 -4.74 10.81 -4.48
C TYR A 67 -5.07 9.32 -4.41
N VAL A 68 -4.06 8.47 -4.25
CA VAL A 68 -4.23 7.05 -3.87
C VAL A 68 -3.53 6.77 -2.56
N GLY A 69 -4.03 5.84 -1.78
CA GLY A 69 -3.38 5.52 -0.51
C GLY A 69 -4.17 4.65 0.43
N SER A 70 -3.65 4.56 1.65
CA SER A 70 -4.26 3.83 2.75
C SER A 70 -3.77 4.39 4.09
N GLU A 71 -4.41 3.94 5.17
CA GLU A 71 -4.14 4.33 6.55
C GLU A 71 -4.05 3.11 7.48
N ASP A 72 -3.63 3.36 8.72
CA ASP A 72 -3.63 2.41 9.84
C ASP A 72 -2.71 1.19 9.66
N ALA A 73 -1.66 1.32 8.84
CA ALA A 73 -0.68 0.27 8.61
C ALA A 73 0.26 0.09 9.80
N THR A 74 -0.03 -0.91 10.63
CA THR A 74 0.83 -1.30 11.76
C THR A 74 1.82 -2.36 11.30
N THR A 75 1.42 -3.63 11.27
CA THR A 75 2.24 -4.75 10.77
C THR A 75 2.05 -5.03 9.28
N CYS A 76 0.96 -4.53 8.71
CA CYS A 76 0.66 -4.51 7.28
C CYS A 76 1.48 -3.46 6.54
N VAL A 77 1.57 -3.62 5.22
CA VAL A 77 2.34 -2.75 4.31
C VAL A 77 1.39 -2.17 3.26
N ILE A 78 1.45 -0.86 3.09
CA ILE A 78 0.80 -0.15 1.99
C ILE A 78 1.79 -0.09 0.84
N LEU A 79 1.40 -0.65 -0.30
CA LEU A 79 2.08 -0.45 -1.57
C LEU A 79 1.24 0.51 -2.39
N ALA A 80 1.79 1.68 -2.71
CA ALA A 80 1.28 2.54 -3.75
C ALA A 80 2.24 2.53 -4.93
N SER A 81 1.69 2.59 -6.12
CA SER A 81 2.44 2.67 -7.36
C SER A 81 1.80 3.67 -8.30
N ARG A 82 2.65 4.30 -9.11
CA ARG A 82 2.20 5.19 -10.18
C ARG A 82 3.10 5.00 -11.40
N CYS A 83 2.55 5.21 -12.59
CA CYS A 83 3.34 5.25 -13.81
C CYS A 83 3.09 6.54 -14.59
N PRO A 84 4.05 7.50 -14.61
CA PRO A 84 3.89 8.75 -15.36
C PRO A 84 3.62 8.56 -16.85
N VAL A 85 4.09 7.45 -17.43
CA VAL A 85 3.95 7.15 -18.86
C VAL A 85 2.54 6.65 -19.20
N THR A 86 1.99 5.74 -18.39
CA THR A 86 0.64 5.18 -18.65
C THR A 86 -0.46 5.90 -17.88
N ARG A 87 -0.11 6.85 -17.01
CA ARG A 87 -1.01 7.60 -16.14
C ARG A 87 -1.87 6.75 -15.20
N ARG A 88 -1.35 5.57 -14.86
CA ARG A 88 -2.02 4.60 -13.99
C ARG A 88 -1.43 4.61 -12.60
N ALA A 89 -2.30 4.65 -11.62
CA ALA A 89 -1.98 4.41 -10.22
C ALA A 89 -2.59 3.08 -9.76
N TYR A 90 -1.93 2.45 -8.81
CA TYR A 90 -2.43 1.26 -8.12
C TYR A 90 -2.01 1.30 -6.67
N VAL A 91 -2.92 0.95 -5.77
CA VAL A 91 -2.68 0.89 -4.33
C VAL A 91 -3.25 -0.40 -3.76
N VAL A 92 -2.52 -0.98 -2.81
CA VAL A 92 -2.94 -2.16 -2.06
C VAL A 92 -2.49 -2.02 -0.60
N HIS A 93 -3.34 -2.43 0.32
CA HIS A 93 -3.00 -2.54 1.73
C HIS A 93 -2.85 -4.02 2.09
N HIS A 94 -1.60 -4.47 2.03
CA HIS A 94 -1.20 -5.87 2.12
C HIS A 94 -0.91 -6.27 3.59
N ASP A 95 -1.38 -7.44 4.02
CA ASP A 95 -1.11 -7.97 5.36
C ASP A 95 -0.60 -9.42 5.30
N GLU A 96 -0.21 -10.00 6.44
CA GLU A 96 0.28 -11.38 6.47
C GLU A 96 -0.79 -12.40 6.06
N SER A 97 -2.08 -12.13 6.30
CA SER A 97 -3.16 -13.01 5.84
C SER A 97 -3.26 -13.04 4.30
N ALA A 98 -2.80 -11.97 3.67
CA ALA A 98 -2.62 -11.84 2.22
C ALA A 98 -1.41 -12.59 1.68
N CYS A 99 -0.45 -13.01 2.50
CA CYS A 99 0.69 -13.82 2.06
C CYS A 99 0.28 -15.21 1.54
N HIS A 100 -0.93 -15.68 1.87
CA HIS A 100 -1.52 -16.90 1.30
C HIS A 100 -2.35 -16.64 0.02
N MET A 101 -2.38 -15.40 -0.47
CA MET A 101 -3.26 -14.95 -1.56
C MET A 101 -2.48 -14.72 -2.87
N GLN A 102 -3.19 -14.66 -3.99
CA GLN A 102 -2.65 -14.75 -5.33
C GLN A 102 -1.76 -13.54 -5.67
N PRO A 103 -0.42 -13.70 -5.71
CA PRO A 103 0.50 -12.61 -6.08
C PRO A 103 0.24 -12.02 -7.47
N GLU A 104 -0.52 -12.74 -8.29
CA GLU A 104 -0.83 -12.43 -9.68
C GLU A 104 -1.57 -11.10 -9.85
N GLU A 105 -2.38 -10.66 -8.89
CA GLU A 105 -3.14 -9.40 -8.97
C GLU A 105 -2.21 -8.17 -8.94
N ILE A 106 -1.35 -8.09 -7.92
CA ILE A 106 -0.31 -7.04 -7.82
C ILE A 106 0.56 -7.02 -9.07
N LEU A 107 1.02 -8.19 -9.52
CA LEU A 107 1.88 -8.30 -10.70
C LEU A 107 1.15 -7.87 -11.97
N SER A 108 -0.11 -8.26 -12.16
CA SER A 108 -0.94 -7.89 -13.31
C SER A 108 -1.06 -6.36 -13.44
N HIS A 109 -1.33 -5.65 -12.35
CA HIS A 109 -1.41 -4.19 -12.38
C HIS A 109 -0.08 -3.54 -12.73
N LEU A 110 1.03 -4.02 -12.16
CA LEU A 110 2.37 -3.51 -12.48
C LEU A 110 2.78 -3.81 -13.93
N GLU A 111 2.40 -4.96 -14.48
CA GLU A 111 2.72 -5.33 -15.87
C GLU A 111 2.00 -4.46 -16.90
N GLN A 112 0.89 -3.85 -16.53
CA GLN A 112 0.18 -2.86 -17.33
C GLN A 112 0.82 -1.46 -17.28
N MET A 113 1.87 -1.28 -16.48
CA MET A 113 2.66 -0.04 -16.40
C MET A 113 3.95 -0.14 -17.23
N GLN A 114 4.39 0.99 -17.82
CA GLN A 114 5.63 1.04 -18.60
C GLN A 114 6.86 1.33 -17.74
N GLN A 115 6.74 2.30 -16.84
CA GLN A 115 7.78 2.71 -15.88
C GLN A 115 7.13 2.92 -14.51
N PRO A 116 6.74 1.84 -13.83
CA PRO A 116 6.13 1.92 -12.51
C PRO A 116 7.13 2.45 -11.47
N GLU A 117 6.70 3.44 -10.70
CA GLU A 117 7.32 3.94 -9.49
C GLU A 117 6.59 3.35 -8.28
N LEU A 118 7.33 2.84 -7.28
CA LEU A 118 6.81 2.17 -6.09
C LEU A 118 7.12 2.95 -4.81
N TYR A 119 6.15 2.92 -3.90
CA TYR A 119 6.20 3.56 -2.59
C TYR A 119 5.65 2.57 -1.56
N LEU A 120 6.50 2.21 -0.58
CA LEU A 120 6.15 1.27 0.48
C LEU A 120 6.18 1.98 1.83
N VAL A 121 5.09 1.84 2.59
CA VAL A 121 4.98 2.37 3.96
C VAL A 121 4.23 1.38 4.83
N GLY A 122 4.63 1.24 6.09
CA GLY A 122 4.00 0.32 7.04
C GLY A 122 4.91 -0.85 7.39
N GLY A 123 4.45 -1.71 8.28
CA GLY A 123 5.34 -2.62 9.00
C GLY A 123 6.32 -1.84 9.88
N PHE A 124 6.75 -2.41 10.99
CA PHE A 124 7.87 -1.88 11.76
C PHE A 124 8.71 -3.05 12.27
N ALA A 125 9.82 -2.80 12.97
CA ALA A 125 10.57 -3.92 13.56
C ALA A 125 9.96 -4.30 14.92
N GLU A 126 9.01 -5.23 14.92
CA GLU A 126 8.40 -5.79 16.12
C GLU A 126 8.88 -7.23 16.43
N GLY A 127 8.69 -7.66 17.68
CA GLY A 127 9.18 -8.95 18.16
C GLY A 127 8.46 -10.19 17.60
N SER A 128 7.29 -10.04 16.96
CA SER A 128 6.57 -11.16 16.32
C SER A 128 7.14 -11.56 14.96
N GLY A 129 7.90 -10.68 14.30
CA GLY A 129 8.46 -10.93 12.95
C GLY A 129 7.42 -10.91 11.81
N VAL A 130 6.20 -10.46 12.07
CA VAL A 130 5.09 -10.40 11.10
C VAL A 130 5.39 -9.36 10.04
N SER A 131 5.81 -8.16 10.44
CA SER A 131 6.20 -7.10 9.49
C SER A 131 7.39 -7.53 8.65
N GLU A 132 8.41 -8.16 9.26
CA GLU A 132 9.58 -8.65 8.53
C GLU A 132 9.18 -9.65 7.44
N SER A 133 8.38 -10.66 7.82
CA SER A 133 7.84 -11.67 6.91
C SER A 133 7.03 -11.04 5.76
N THR A 134 6.15 -10.09 6.09
CA THR A 134 5.29 -9.38 5.13
C THR A 134 6.13 -8.55 4.15
N CYS A 135 7.08 -7.74 4.66
CA CYS A 135 7.96 -6.92 3.84
C CYS A 135 8.85 -7.78 2.93
N ARG A 136 9.45 -8.83 3.47
CA ARG A 136 10.34 -9.74 2.72
C ARG A 136 9.58 -10.47 1.62
N SER A 137 8.38 -10.95 1.90
CA SER A 137 7.52 -11.63 0.92
C SER A 137 7.13 -10.69 -0.22
N LEU A 138 6.71 -9.46 0.11
CA LEU A 138 6.35 -8.46 -0.89
C LEU A 138 7.55 -8.04 -1.75
N LEU A 139 8.71 -7.78 -1.15
CA LEU A 139 9.92 -7.43 -1.91
C LEU A 139 10.39 -8.59 -2.80
N THR A 140 10.31 -9.84 -2.31
CA THR A 140 10.64 -11.03 -3.10
C THR A 140 9.72 -11.17 -4.31
N LEU A 141 8.40 -11.00 -4.09
CA LEU A 141 7.39 -10.98 -5.14
C LEU A 141 7.72 -9.92 -6.21
N LEU A 142 7.91 -8.67 -5.79
CA LEU A 142 8.18 -7.54 -6.66
C LEU A 142 9.54 -7.64 -7.35
N HIS A 143 10.57 -8.18 -6.70
CA HIS A 143 11.89 -8.25 -7.31
C HIS A 143 11.96 -9.37 -8.34
N HIS A 144 11.52 -10.58 -7.97
CA HIS A 144 11.76 -11.79 -8.76
C HIS A 144 10.65 -12.14 -9.74
N GLN A 145 9.38 -11.81 -9.44
CA GLN A 145 8.26 -12.28 -10.25
C GLN A 145 7.73 -11.23 -11.22
N THR A 146 7.92 -9.93 -10.97
CA THR A 146 7.51 -8.91 -11.95
C THR A 146 8.44 -8.93 -13.17
N ARG A 147 7.82 -8.90 -14.36
CA ARG A 147 8.53 -8.79 -15.65
C ARG A 147 8.96 -7.36 -15.97
N LYS A 148 8.54 -6.37 -15.17
CA LYS A 148 8.90 -4.97 -15.34
C LYS A 148 10.12 -4.60 -14.50
N GLN A 149 10.79 -3.54 -14.94
CA GLN A 149 11.66 -2.80 -14.04
C GLN A 149 10.77 -1.83 -13.27
N VAL A 150 10.77 -1.95 -11.95
CA VAL A 150 10.01 -1.09 -11.04
C VAL A 150 10.98 -0.19 -10.30
N GLN A 151 10.72 1.12 -10.25
CA GLN A 151 11.57 2.09 -9.56
C GLN A 151 11.09 2.27 -8.13
N LEU A 152 11.85 1.80 -7.15
CA LEU A 152 11.54 2.03 -5.74
C LEU A 152 11.93 3.46 -5.37
N ARG A 153 10.93 4.28 -5.02
CA ARG A 153 11.12 5.70 -4.67
C ARG A 153 11.12 5.93 -3.17
N LEU A 154 10.37 5.11 -2.44
CA LEU A 154 10.20 5.20 -0.98
C LEU A 154 10.03 3.79 -0.41
N ALA A 155 10.69 3.50 0.71
CA ALA A 155 10.49 2.27 1.46
C ALA A 155 10.65 2.53 2.97
N CYS A 156 9.65 3.20 3.55
CA CYS A 156 9.57 3.44 4.99
C CYS A 156 8.87 2.24 5.63
N ILE A 157 9.61 1.14 5.74
CA ILE A 157 9.12 -0.16 6.21
C ILE A 157 10.06 -0.79 7.24
N TRP A 158 9.55 -1.73 8.03
CA TRP A 158 10.34 -2.54 8.98
C TRP A 158 11.24 -1.69 9.91
N THR A 159 12.55 -1.92 9.95
CA THR A 159 13.48 -1.13 10.79
C THR A 159 13.49 0.34 10.43
N ALA A 160 13.29 0.70 9.15
CA ALA A 160 13.24 2.08 8.68
C ALA A 160 11.95 2.81 9.07
N ASN A 161 10.92 2.08 9.52
CA ASN A 161 9.68 2.64 10.03
C ASN A 161 9.52 2.45 11.54
N ARG A 162 10.56 2.02 12.27
CA ARG A 162 10.48 1.86 13.72
C ARG A 162 10.90 3.15 14.42
N ASP A 163 10.00 3.67 15.24
CA ASP A 163 10.28 4.76 16.15
C ASP A 163 11.14 4.25 17.31
N PRO A 164 12.35 4.81 17.53
CA PRO A 164 13.24 4.36 18.61
C PRO A 164 12.70 4.68 20.01
N ASP A 165 11.87 5.70 20.14
CA ASP A 165 11.35 6.20 21.43
C ASP A 165 10.10 5.43 21.85
N THR A 166 9.17 5.21 20.92
CA THR A 166 7.91 4.50 21.21
C THR A 166 7.99 3.00 20.96
N GLY A 167 8.95 2.56 20.13
CA GLY A 167 9.04 1.18 19.65
C GLY A 167 7.96 0.80 18.62
N GLY A 168 7.05 1.72 18.27
CA GLY A 168 5.99 1.54 17.29
C GLY A 168 6.37 2.05 15.88
N PRO A 169 5.40 2.12 14.95
CA PRO A 169 5.64 2.65 13.61
C PRO A 169 5.75 4.18 13.57
N CYS A 170 6.72 4.73 12.84
CA CYS A 170 6.88 6.16 12.57
C CYS A 170 5.76 6.70 11.67
N ALA A 171 5.37 5.92 10.67
CA ALA A 171 4.30 6.22 9.73
C ALA A 171 3.37 5.02 9.59
N ARG A 172 2.06 5.30 9.62
CA ARG A 172 0.99 4.31 9.43
C ARG A 172 0.15 4.56 8.19
N ASN A 173 0.36 5.70 7.54
CA ASN A 173 -0.44 6.14 6.42
C ASN A 173 0.48 6.43 5.23
N LEU A 174 -0.07 6.25 4.04
CA LEU A 174 0.55 6.68 2.80
C LEU A 174 -0.55 7.25 1.92
N SER A 175 -0.41 8.52 1.56
CA SER A 175 -1.13 9.16 0.47
C SER A 175 -0.13 9.54 -0.64
N LEU A 176 -0.54 9.37 -1.88
CA LEU A 176 0.28 9.66 -3.06
C LEU A 176 -0.51 10.52 -4.03
N HIS A 177 -0.05 11.74 -4.28
CA HIS A 177 -0.62 12.57 -5.35
C HIS A 177 -0.15 12.03 -6.71
N CYS A 178 -1.10 11.52 -7.49
CA CYS A 178 -0.80 10.70 -8.67
C CYS A 178 -0.07 11.46 -9.77
N GLU A 179 -0.33 12.77 -9.93
CA GLU A 179 0.28 13.58 -10.99
C GLU A 179 1.69 14.06 -10.63
N SER A 180 1.89 14.58 -9.42
CA SER A 180 3.21 15.06 -8.98
C SER A 180 4.13 13.95 -8.50
N GLY A 181 3.56 12.82 -8.07
CA GLY A 181 4.30 11.70 -7.48
C GLY A 181 4.84 12.00 -6.09
N ALA A 182 4.24 12.98 -5.41
CA ALA A 182 4.60 13.37 -4.04
C ALA A 182 3.91 12.43 -3.03
N PRO A 183 4.67 11.59 -2.30
CA PRO A 183 4.13 10.81 -1.20
C PRO A 183 4.00 11.66 0.07
N SER A 184 3.05 11.34 0.93
CA SER A 184 2.83 11.98 2.23
C SER A 184 2.42 10.95 3.29
N PRO A 185 2.89 11.07 4.55
CA PRO A 185 2.45 10.28 5.69
C PRO A 185 1.08 10.72 6.23
N ALA A 186 0.43 11.70 5.60
CA ALA A 186 -0.90 12.13 5.98
C ALA A 186 -1.97 11.11 5.59
N GLY A 187 -3.01 11.01 6.42
CA GLY A 187 -4.23 10.24 6.13
C GLY A 187 -5.20 11.01 5.22
N PHE A 188 -6.42 10.52 5.13
CA PHE A 188 -7.49 11.08 4.30
C PHE A 188 -8.59 11.67 5.18
N ALA A 189 -9.03 12.90 4.87
CA ALA A 189 -10.16 13.51 5.56
C ALA A 189 -11.48 12.77 5.25
N ASP A 190 -11.58 12.19 4.05
CA ASP A 190 -12.66 11.27 3.68
C ASP A 190 -12.08 9.94 3.16
N ARG A 191 -12.40 8.86 3.88
CA ARG A 191 -11.98 7.48 3.59
C ARG A 191 -13.08 6.67 2.87
N GLY A 192 -14.22 7.29 2.60
CA GLY A 192 -15.41 6.67 2.03
C GLY A 192 -15.25 6.22 0.57
N PRO A 193 -16.31 5.64 -0.01
CA PRO A 193 -17.65 5.44 0.56
C PRO A 193 -17.79 4.15 1.38
N ALA A 194 -18.93 4.02 2.08
CA ALA A 194 -19.40 2.79 2.74
C ALA A 194 -18.44 2.18 3.78
N LEU A 195 -17.74 3.02 4.54
CA LEU A 195 -16.82 2.66 5.63
C LEU A 195 -17.33 1.51 6.51
N PRO A 196 -18.53 1.57 7.15
CA PRO A 196 -18.99 0.48 8.01
C PRO A 196 -19.11 -0.85 7.27
N ARG A 197 -19.53 -0.82 6.00
CA ARG A 197 -19.71 -2.02 5.19
C ARG A 197 -18.37 -2.66 4.81
N ARG A 198 -17.37 -1.85 4.46
CA ARG A 198 -16.02 -2.33 4.10
C ARG A 198 -15.30 -2.91 5.31
N PHE A 199 -15.39 -2.26 6.47
CA PHE A 199 -14.87 -2.83 7.72
C PHE A 199 -15.59 -4.11 8.14
N ALA A 200 -16.92 -4.15 8.06
CA ALA A 200 -17.67 -5.37 8.34
C ALA A 200 -17.30 -6.50 7.37
N TYR A 201 -17.11 -6.19 6.09
CA TYR A 201 -16.60 -7.15 5.11
C TYR A 201 -15.25 -7.70 5.55
N GLN A 202 -14.27 -6.83 5.82
CA GLN A 202 -12.93 -7.22 6.25
C GLN A 202 -12.96 -8.12 7.49
N HIS A 203 -13.75 -7.75 8.49
CA HIS A 203 -13.85 -8.51 9.75
C HIS A 203 -14.54 -9.87 9.57
N CYS A 204 -15.56 -9.95 8.71
CA CYS A 204 -16.31 -11.18 8.47
C CYS A 204 -15.70 -12.07 7.37
N LYS A 205 -14.77 -11.55 6.57
CA LYS A 205 -14.15 -12.29 5.48
C LYS A 205 -13.36 -13.47 6.04
N GLN A 206 -13.79 -14.69 5.70
CA GLN A 206 -12.93 -15.86 5.84
C GLN A 206 -11.78 -15.73 4.82
N ARG A 207 -10.66 -15.14 5.28
CA ARG A 207 -9.31 -15.10 4.67
C ARG A 207 -9.23 -15.56 3.20
N SER A 208 -9.66 -14.75 2.23
CA SER A 208 -9.66 -15.15 0.81
C SER A 208 -9.48 -14.01 -0.21
N GLY A 209 -8.31 -13.93 -0.85
CA GLY A 209 -7.98 -12.94 -1.91
C GLY A 209 -7.91 -11.48 -1.45
N LEU A 210 -7.24 -10.63 -2.23
CA LEU A 210 -7.47 -9.19 -2.14
C LEU A 210 -8.89 -8.90 -2.66
N VAL A 211 -9.40 -7.71 -2.35
CA VAL A 211 -10.62 -7.20 -2.99
C VAL A 211 -10.27 -5.99 -3.82
N SER A 212 -10.36 -6.13 -5.13
CA SER A 212 -10.37 -4.97 -6.02
C SER A 212 -11.66 -4.18 -5.82
N ILE A 213 -11.50 -2.95 -5.32
CA ILE A 213 -12.59 -1.99 -5.12
C ILE A 213 -12.64 -0.92 -6.22
N ALA A 214 -11.64 -0.86 -7.10
CA ALA A 214 -11.56 0.11 -8.19
C ALA A 214 -10.70 -0.44 -9.34
N GLU A 215 -11.13 -0.19 -10.57
CA GLU A 215 -10.41 -0.61 -11.78
C GLU A 215 -10.09 0.62 -12.65
N ALA A 216 -8.89 0.63 -13.24
CA ALA A 216 -8.44 1.78 -14.04
C ALA A 216 -9.29 2.01 -15.30
N ASP A 217 -9.93 0.98 -15.84
CA ASP A 217 -10.82 1.07 -17.01
C ASP A 217 -12.25 1.51 -16.67
N GLN A 218 -12.56 1.71 -15.37
CA GLN A 218 -13.87 2.16 -14.88
C GLN A 218 -13.71 3.38 -13.96
N PRO A 219 -13.27 4.53 -14.52
CA PRO A 219 -12.99 5.72 -13.72
C PRO A 219 -14.24 6.19 -12.98
N GLY A 220 -14.07 6.58 -11.71
CA GLY A 220 -15.15 7.06 -10.85
C GLY A 220 -16.08 5.97 -10.31
N VAL A 221 -15.80 4.69 -10.55
CA VAL A 221 -16.61 3.58 -10.03
C VAL A 221 -15.88 2.88 -8.89
N ILE A 222 -16.47 2.93 -7.70
CA ILE A 222 -16.06 2.10 -6.56
C ILE A 222 -16.95 0.86 -6.49
N ARG A 223 -16.33 -0.32 -6.53
CA ARG A 223 -16.99 -1.61 -6.35
C ARG A 223 -16.96 -2.00 -4.88
N LEU A 224 -18.13 -2.02 -4.27
CA LEU A 224 -18.26 -2.49 -2.89
C LEU A 224 -18.43 -4.01 -2.88
N PRO A 225 -17.62 -4.76 -2.11
CA PRO A 225 -17.77 -6.20 -2.05
C PRO A 225 -19.17 -6.58 -1.55
N GLY A 226 -19.78 -7.56 -2.22
CA GLY A 226 -20.94 -8.27 -1.67
C GLY A 226 -20.46 -9.22 -0.59
N PHE A 227 -21.12 -9.25 0.56
CA PHE A 227 -20.95 -10.34 1.51
C PHE A 227 -22.26 -10.72 2.19
N ARG A 228 -22.29 -11.98 2.61
CA ARG A 228 -23.34 -12.54 3.46
C ARG A 228 -22.67 -12.98 4.75
N VAL A 229 -23.19 -12.50 5.86
CA VAL A 229 -22.81 -13.00 7.18
C VAL A 229 -23.87 -14.01 7.59
N SER A 230 -23.48 -15.27 7.80
CA SER A 230 -24.35 -16.26 8.44
C SER A 230 -24.09 -16.23 9.94
N LEU A 231 -25.15 -16.01 10.72
CA LEU A 231 -25.12 -16.21 12.18
C LEU A 231 -25.13 -17.72 12.45
N GLY A 232 -23.94 -18.34 12.43
CA GLY A 232 -23.77 -19.78 12.65
C GLY A 232 -22.44 -20.07 13.34
N ASP A 233 -22.55 -20.55 14.57
CA ASP A 233 -21.57 -21.13 15.50
C ASP A 233 -20.25 -20.36 15.76
N ASN A 234 -20.23 -19.68 16.92
CA ASN A 234 -19.07 -19.32 17.77
C ASN A 234 -18.35 -17.97 17.66
N HIS A 235 -18.83 -16.95 16.96
CA HIS A 235 -18.21 -15.60 17.05
C HIS A 235 -19.17 -14.53 17.58
N CYS A 236 -18.78 -13.97 18.74
CA CYS A 236 -19.50 -12.93 19.48
C CYS A 236 -19.76 -11.69 18.60
N MET A 237 -21.01 -11.24 18.59
CA MET A 237 -21.35 -9.92 18.08
C MET A 237 -21.05 -8.86 19.15
N TYR A 238 -20.24 -7.87 18.82
CA TYR A 238 -20.32 -6.55 19.43
C TYR A 238 -21.07 -5.65 18.46
N LEU A 239 -22.31 -5.31 18.80
CA LEU A 239 -23.06 -4.21 18.18
C LEU A 239 -22.69 -2.94 18.96
N TYR A 240 -22.00 -2.01 18.32
CA TYR A 240 -21.89 -0.61 18.77
C TYR A 240 -22.70 0.27 17.81
#